data_AF-A0A8H4AE59-F1
#
_entry.id   AF-A0A8H4AE59-F1
#
_cell.length_a   1.000
_cell.length_b   1.000
_cell.length_c   1.000
_cell.angle_alpha   90.00
_cell.angle_beta   90.00
_cell.angle_gamma   90.00
#
_symmetry.space_group_name_H-M   'P 1'
#
loop_
_entity.id
_entity.type
_entity.pdbx_description
1 polymer ?
#
loop_
_entity_poly.entity_id
_entity_poly.type
_entity_poly.pdbx_seq_one_letter_code
_entity_poly.pdbx_strand_id
1 'polypeptide(L)'
;MPEYLNRFKKETQEDIIKWANATKESCEDLDPQDVFLDPILSVIEWNDAALQQRRVMKANITNFIQRVNGVQPFTDTDAVTNVGAQSDSIFSIIDIRIAPKSQIAADIMAYLRRTYGQQPNVSLGKFYIIQAAKKNQFEIAEYREVF
;
A
#
# COMPACT_ATOMS: atom_id res chain seq x y z
N MET A 1 6.77 13.27 14.03
CA MET A 1 6.39 12.02 13.33
C MET A 1 5.25 11.39 14.12
N PRO A 2 4.14 10.97 13.50
CA PRO A 2 3.05 10.32 14.22
C PRO A 2 3.54 9.00 14.85
N GLU A 3 3.31 8.78 16.15
CA GLU A 3 3.82 7.60 16.87
C GLU A 3 3.43 6.26 16.23
N TYR A 4 2.28 6.21 15.56
CA TYR A 4 1.75 5.03 14.87
C TYR A 4 2.61 4.56 13.68
N LEU A 5 3.38 5.47 13.06
CA LEU A 5 4.25 5.17 11.92
C LEU A 5 5.62 4.63 12.34
N ASN A 6 5.99 4.74 13.62
CA ASN A 6 7.31 4.32 14.13
C ASN A 6 7.64 2.83 13.90
N ARG A 7 6.64 2.02 13.55
CA ARG A 7 6.82 0.61 13.17
C ARG A 7 7.49 0.42 11.80
N PHE A 8 7.39 1.40 10.91
CA PHE A 8 7.96 1.33 9.56
C PHE A 8 9.37 1.92 9.53
N LYS A 9 10.15 1.57 8.50
CA LYS A 9 11.42 2.23 8.22
C LYS A 9 11.20 3.71 7.90
N LYS A 10 12.19 4.56 8.21
CA LYS A 10 12.11 6.01 8.06
C LYS A 10 11.66 6.43 6.65
N GLU A 11 12.25 5.84 5.61
CA GLU A 11 11.89 6.09 4.21
C GLU A 11 10.41 5.80 3.93
N THR A 12 9.92 4.63 4.36
CA THR A 12 8.49 4.27 4.23
C THR A 12 7.58 5.24 4.97
N GLN A 13 7.99 5.72 6.15
CA GLN A 13 7.20 6.72 6.87
C GLN A 13 7.15 8.06 6.13
N GLU A 14 8.26 8.48 5.53
CA GLU A 14 8.32 9.70 4.70
C GLU A 14 7.38 9.58 3.49
N ASP A 15 7.38 8.43 2.81
CA ASP A 15 6.48 8.17 1.68
C ASP A 15 5.00 8.15 2.08
N ILE A 16 4.67 7.52 3.21
CA ILE A 16 3.30 7.53 3.76
C ILE A 16 2.84 8.97 4.03
N ILE A 17 3.72 9.81 4.60
CA ILE A 17 3.40 11.21 4.88
C ILE A 17 3.24 12.01 3.58
N LYS A 18 4.16 11.85 2.62
CA LYS A 18 4.07 12.49 1.29
C LYS A 18 2.73 12.16 0.61
N TRP A 19 2.38 10.88 0.54
CA TRP A 19 1.11 10.42 -0.02
C TRP A 19 -0.11 11.03 0.69
N ALA A 20 -0.09 11.04 2.03
CA ALA A 20 -1.20 11.54 2.82
C ALA A 20 -1.42 13.05 2.66
N ASN A 21 -0.35 13.81 2.44
CA ASN A 21 -0.42 15.24 2.15
C ASN A 21 -0.94 15.50 0.74
N ALA A 22 -0.37 14.83 -0.27
CA ALA A 22 -0.79 14.97 -1.66
C ALA A 22 -2.28 14.64 -1.86
N THR A 23 -2.76 13.60 -1.17
CA THR A 23 -4.18 13.26 -1.30
C THR A 23 -5.10 14.28 -0.63
N LYS A 24 -4.67 14.89 0.47
CA LYS A 24 -5.44 15.97 1.12
C LYS A 24 -5.55 17.19 0.22
N GLU A 25 -4.45 17.62 -0.39
CA GLU A 25 -4.45 18.74 -1.34
C GLU A 25 -5.41 18.48 -2.50
N SER A 26 -5.48 17.24 -3.00
CA SER A 26 -6.45 16.86 -4.04
C SER A 26 -7.92 16.83 -3.59
N CYS A 27 -8.17 16.89 -2.28
CA CYS A 27 -9.51 16.83 -1.68
C CYS A 27 -9.94 18.14 -1.00
N GLU A 28 -9.14 19.22 -1.04
CA GLU A 28 -9.47 20.49 -0.35
C GLU A 28 -10.74 21.17 -0.87
N ASP A 29 -11.15 20.85 -2.11
CA ASP A 29 -12.36 21.38 -2.74
C ASP A 29 -13.64 20.54 -2.50
N LEU A 30 -13.54 19.44 -1.73
CA LEU A 30 -14.64 18.47 -1.54
C LEU A 30 -15.33 18.68 -0.19
N ASP A 31 -16.66 18.55 -0.17
CA ASP A 31 -17.48 18.81 1.03
C ASP A 31 -17.10 17.79 2.12
N PRO A 32 -16.87 18.18 3.40
CA PRO A 32 -16.46 17.28 4.48
C PRO A 32 -17.38 16.05 4.74
N GLN A 33 -18.55 15.97 4.10
CA GLN A 33 -19.41 14.79 4.12
C GLN A 33 -19.06 13.72 3.06
N ASP A 34 -18.16 14.02 2.11
CA ASP A 34 -17.66 13.07 1.09
C ASP A 34 -16.56 12.14 1.66
N VAL A 35 -16.86 11.47 2.77
CA VAL A 35 -16.00 10.49 3.47
C VAL A 35 -15.61 9.29 2.58
N PHE A 36 -16.19 9.16 1.37
CA PHE A 36 -15.78 8.19 0.35
C PHE A 36 -14.39 8.48 -0.25
N LEU A 37 -13.84 9.67 -0.04
CA LEU A 37 -12.56 10.07 -0.65
C LEU A 37 -11.32 9.60 0.10
N ASP A 38 -11.46 9.03 1.30
CA ASP A 38 -10.31 8.61 2.10
C ASP A 38 -9.42 7.65 1.29
N PRO A 39 -8.19 8.08 0.95
CA PRO A 39 -7.33 7.27 0.11
C PRO A 39 -6.84 6.08 0.94
N ILE A 40 -6.69 4.94 0.30
CA ILE A 40 -6.13 3.75 0.93
C ILE A 40 -4.72 3.53 0.38
N LEU A 41 -3.74 3.44 1.26
CA LEU A 41 -2.39 3.02 0.90
C LEU A 41 -2.19 1.57 1.33
N SER A 42 -1.72 0.74 0.42
CA SER A 42 -1.22 -0.59 0.73
C SER A 42 0.30 -0.56 0.81
N VAL A 43 0.85 -1.11 1.89
CA VAL A 43 2.31 -1.21 2.10
C VAL A 43 2.69 -2.67 2.32
N ILE A 44 3.75 -3.11 1.65
CA ILE A 44 4.33 -4.44 1.79
C ILE A 44 5.69 -4.32 2.46
N GLU A 45 5.86 -5.00 3.59
CA GLU A 45 7.18 -5.28 4.13
C GLU A 45 7.63 -6.65 3.66
N TRP A 46 8.60 -6.65 2.74
CA TRP A 46 9.13 -7.87 2.14
C TRP A 46 10.00 -8.67 3.12
N ASN A 47 9.83 -9.99 3.10
CA ASN A 47 10.79 -10.93 3.65
C ASN A 47 11.67 -11.48 2.53
N ASP A 48 12.77 -10.78 2.24
CA ASP A 48 13.68 -11.12 1.14
C ASP A 48 14.27 -12.54 1.27
N ALA A 49 14.55 -12.98 2.50
CA ALA A 49 15.06 -14.33 2.74
C ALA A 49 14.01 -15.40 2.37
N ALA A 50 12.75 -15.20 2.76
CA ALA A 50 11.67 -16.12 2.42
C ALA A 50 11.36 -16.12 0.91
N LEU A 51 11.38 -14.95 0.26
CA LEU A 51 11.24 -14.81 -1.19
C LEU A 51 12.33 -15.61 -1.93
N GLN A 52 13.59 -15.46 -1.52
CA GLN A 52 14.70 -16.22 -2.10
C GLN A 52 14.57 -17.73 -1.86
N GLN A 53 14.29 -18.15 -0.62
CA GLN A 53 14.11 -19.55 -0.27
C GLN A 53 13.00 -20.23 -1.09
N ARG A 54 11.90 -19.51 -1.30
CA ARG A 54 10.72 -19.99 -2.04
C ARG A 54 10.80 -19.73 -3.55
N ARG A 55 11.90 -19.11 -4.02
CA ARG A 55 12.13 -18.71 -5.42
C ARG A 55 10.99 -17.88 -6.00
N VAL A 56 10.41 -17.00 -5.17
CA VAL A 56 9.35 -16.07 -5.58
C VAL A 56 9.98 -14.72 -5.87
N MET A 57 9.78 -14.22 -7.09
CA MET A 57 10.25 -12.89 -7.49
C MET A 57 9.25 -11.83 -7.04
N LYS A 58 9.72 -10.74 -6.39
CA LYS A 58 8.88 -9.57 -6.04
C LYS A 58 8.08 -9.07 -7.24
N ALA A 59 8.74 -8.99 -8.39
CA ALA A 59 8.14 -8.57 -9.66
C ALA A 59 6.84 -9.32 -10.00
N ASN A 60 6.73 -10.62 -9.69
CA ASN A 60 5.51 -11.37 -9.97
C ASN A 60 4.34 -10.90 -9.11
N ILE A 61 4.62 -10.56 -7.84
CA ILE A 61 3.62 -10.07 -6.89
C ILE A 61 3.24 -8.63 -7.25
N THR A 62 4.22 -7.76 -7.48
CA THR A 62 3.96 -6.35 -7.82
C THR A 62 3.24 -6.20 -9.15
N ASN A 63 3.61 -6.97 -10.17
CA ASN A 63 2.91 -6.98 -11.47
C ASN A 63 1.45 -7.43 -11.33
N PHE A 64 1.14 -8.36 -10.42
CA PHE A 64 -0.24 -8.73 -10.15
C PHE A 64 -1.00 -7.58 -9.51
N ILE A 65 -0.45 -6.99 -8.44
CA ILE A 65 -1.09 -5.89 -7.70
C ILE A 65 -1.39 -4.72 -8.64
N GLN A 66 -0.44 -4.35 -9.51
CA GLN A 66 -0.60 -3.26 -10.47
C GLN A 66 -1.61 -3.55 -11.59
N ARG A 67 -1.99 -4.82 -11.83
CA ARG A 67 -3.05 -5.17 -12.79
C ARG A 67 -4.45 -5.04 -12.20
N VAL A 68 -4.57 -4.91 -10.88
CA VAL A 68 -5.86 -4.71 -10.23
C VAL A 68 -6.35 -3.29 -10.53
N ASN A 69 -7.55 -3.19 -11.08
CA ASN A 69 -8.12 -1.90 -11.41
C ASN A 69 -8.29 -1.04 -10.15
N GLY A 70 -7.94 0.24 -10.24
CA GLY A 70 -7.92 1.15 -9.08
C GLY A 70 -6.65 1.06 -8.23
N VAL A 71 -5.62 0.32 -8.64
CA VAL A 71 -4.32 0.28 -7.95
C VAL A 71 -3.24 0.97 -8.77
N GLN A 72 -2.43 1.80 -8.11
CA GLN A 72 -1.27 2.47 -8.71
C GLN A 72 -0.07 2.37 -7.77
N PRO A 73 1.14 2.07 -8.27
CA PRO A 73 2.34 2.11 -7.44
C PRO A 73 2.61 3.56 -7.02
N PHE A 74 3.04 3.74 -5.77
CA PHE A 74 3.53 5.03 -5.32
C PHE A 74 4.76 5.42 -6.13
N THR A 75 4.77 6.63 -6.66
CA THR A 75 5.90 7.16 -7.43
C THR A 75 6.56 8.24 -6.60
N ASP A 76 7.80 8.01 -6.18
CA ASP A 76 8.62 9.07 -5.59
C ASP A 76 9.31 9.82 -6.73
N THR A 77 9.10 11.13 -6.80
CA THR A 77 9.70 11.98 -7.81
C THR A 77 10.86 12.73 -7.20
N ASP A 78 12.05 12.54 -7.73
CA ASP A 78 13.22 13.29 -7.31
C ASP A 78 13.04 14.78 -7.65
N ALA A 79 13.10 15.63 -6.62
CA ALA A 79 12.81 17.05 -6.75
C ALA A 79 13.84 17.84 -7.58
N VAL A 80 15.02 17.27 -7.83
CA VAL A 80 16.12 17.93 -8.56
C VAL A 80 16.12 17.52 -10.03
N THR A 81 15.88 16.23 -10.30
CA THR A 81 15.97 15.61 -11.62
C THR A 81 14.62 15.41 -12.29
N ASN A 82 13.51 15.54 -11.55
CA ASN A 82 12.14 15.21 -11.98
C ASN A 82 11.98 13.77 -12.48
N VAL A 83 12.88 12.86 -12.08
CA VAL A 83 12.78 11.44 -12.41
C VAL A 83 11.88 10.76 -11.37
N GLY A 84 10.83 10.09 -11.84
CA GLY A 84 9.94 9.29 -11.00
C GLY A 84 10.40 7.84 -10.87
N ALA A 85 10.49 7.34 -9.64
CA ALA A 85 10.73 5.93 -9.35
C ALA A 85 9.49 5.29 -8.72
N GLN A 86 9.01 4.19 -9.30
CA GLN A 86 7.88 3.45 -8.75
C GLN A 86 8.33 2.54 -7.61
N SER A 87 7.63 2.63 -6.49
CA SER A 87 7.81 1.74 -5.35
C SER A 87 7.36 0.32 -5.70
N ASP A 88 8.17 -0.66 -5.32
CA ASP A 88 7.79 -2.07 -5.35
C ASP A 88 7.02 -2.48 -4.08
N SER A 89 6.87 -1.58 -3.11
CA SER A 89 6.39 -1.88 -1.76
C SER A 89 5.17 -1.06 -1.36
N ILE A 90 4.89 0.05 -2.05
CA ILE A 90 3.84 0.99 -1.68
C ILE A 90 2.90 1.19 -2.88
N PHE A 91 1.60 1.03 -2.65
CA PHE A 91 0.57 1.11 -3.67
C PHE A 91 -0.62 1.93 -3.18
N SER A 92 -1.02 2.94 -3.96
CA SER A 92 -2.27 3.68 -3.73
C SER A 92 -3.43 2.89 -4.30
N ILE A 93 -4.51 2.78 -3.54
CA ILE A 93 -5.80 2.25 -3.97
C ILE A 93 -6.78 3.42 -4.05
N ILE A 94 -7.31 3.66 -5.24
CA ILE A 94 -8.28 4.71 -5.55
C ILE A 94 -9.64 4.10 -5.82
N ASP A 95 -10.70 4.87 -5.59
CA ASP A 95 -12.05 4.39 -5.90
C ASP A 95 -12.20 4.27 -7.41
N ILE A 96 -12.77 3.15 -7.80
CA ILE A 96 -13.31 2.97 -9.15
C ILE A 96 -14.82 2.82 -9.01
N ARG A 97 -15.58 3.33 -9.97
CA ARG A 97 -17.06 3.28 -9.96
C ARG A 97 -17.67 1.87 -9.82
N ILE A 98 -16.84 0.83 -9.90
CA ILE A 98 -17.21 -0.58 -10.00
C ILE A 98 -16.96 -1.33 -8.67
N ALA A 99 -16.09 -0.84 -7.79
CA ALA A 99 -15.77 -1.51 -6.52
C ALA A 99 -15.22 -0.51 -5.47
N PRO A 100 -15.63 -0.61 -4.18
CA PRO A 100 -15.02 0.17 -3.10
C PRO A 100 -13.53 -0.15 -2.90
N LYS A 101 -12.69 0.83 -2.56
CA LYS A 101 -11.25 0.64 -2.24
C LYS A 101 -10.98 -0.51 -1.25
N SER A 102 -11.85 -0.67 -0.24
CA SER A 102 -11.73 -1.74 0.76
C SER A 102 -11.89 -3.13 0.17
N GLN A 103 -12.78 -3.29 -0.83
CA GLN A 103 -12.94 -4.56 -1.55
C GLN A 103 -11.71 -4.85 -2.41
N ILE A 104 -11.15 -3.84 -3.08
CA ILE A 104 -9.92 -3.98 -3.87
C ILE A 104 -8.77 -4.48 -2.97
N ALA A 105 -8.59 -3.87 -1.80
CA ALA A 105 -7.61 -4.32 -0.80
C ALA A 105 -7.85 -5.77 -0.36
N ALA A 106 -9.11 -6.13 -0.10
CA ALA A 106 -9.49 -7.48 0.30
C ALA A 106 -9.21 -8.52 -0.80
N ASP A 107 -9.49 -8.20 -2.06
CA ASP A 107 -9.26 -9.08 -3.21
C ASP A 107 -7.77 -9.32 -3.45
N ILE A 108 -6.94 -8.29 -3.32
CA ILE A 108 -5.48 -8.41 -3.37
C ILE A 108 -5.02 -9.37 -2.27
N MET A 109 -5.42 -9.15 -1.02
CA MET A 109 -5.03 -10.02 0.09
C MET A 109 -5.50 -11.47 -0.10
N ALA A 110 -6.73 -11.67 -0.58
CA ALA A 110 -7.27 -13.00 -0.84
C ALA A 110 -6.47 -13.73 -1.92
N TYR A 111 -6.08 -13.03 -3.00
CA TYR A 111 -5.22 -13.59 -4.02
C TYR A 111 -3.84 -13.97 -3.48
N LEU A 112 -3.20 -13.08 -2.72
CA LEU A 112 -1.88 -13.33 -2.15
C LEU A 112 -1.89 -14.55 -1.21
N ARG A 113 -2.91 -14.65 -0.35
CA ARG A 113 -3.11 -15.82 0.54
C ARG A 113 -3.33 -17.10 -0.22
N ARG A 114 -4.15 -17.07 -1.26
CA ARG A 114 -4.42 -18.24 -2.08
C ARG A 114 -3.19 -18.70 -2.85
N THR A 115 -2.40 -17.77 -3.38
CA THR A 115 -1.29 -18.05 -4.30
C THR A 115 -0.02 -18.43 -3.54
N TYR A 116 0.24 -17.76 -2.42
CA TYR A 116 1.50 -17.84 -1.70
C TYR A 116 1.33 -18.27 -0.23
N GLY A 117 0.16 -18.11 0.38
CA GLY A 117 -0.08 -18.51 1.77
C GLY A 117 -0.19 -20.03 2.02
N GLN A 118 -0.21 -20.85 0.97
CA GLN A 118 -0.44 -22.31 1.07
C GLN A 118 0.79 -23.13 1.51
N GLN A 119 1.97 -22.52 1.63
CA GLN A 119 3.17 -23.25 2.05
C GLN A 119 3.39 -23.07 3.56
N PRO A 120 3.62 -24.15 4.33
CA PRO A 120 3.76 -24.12 5.79
C PRO A 120 5.06 -23.43 6.29
N ASN A 121 5.72 -22.67 5.43
CA ASN A 121 6.99 -22.02 5.69
C ASN A 121 6.81 -20.53 6.02
N VAL A 122 7.93 -19.89 6.33
CA VAL A 122 8.07 -18.45 6.60
C VAL A 122 7.28 -17.60 5.59
N SER A 123 6.46 -16.69 6.11
CA SER A 123 5.72 -15.69 5.32
C SER A 123 6.68 -14.85 4.46
N LEU A 124 6.28 -14.62 3.21
CA LEU A 124 6.96 -13.78 2.22
C LEU A 124 6.91 -12.28 2.54
N GLY A 125 6.05 -11.86 3.48
CA GLY A 125 5.97 -10.48 3.91
C GLY A 125 4.76 -10.15 4.75
N LYS A 126 4.71 -8.91 5.22
CA LYS A 126 3.54 -8.34 5.89
C LYS A 126 2.84 -7.38 4.96
N PHE A 127 1.51 -7.36 5.03
CA PHE A 127 0.69 -6.45 4.26
C PHE A 127 0.01 -5.48 5.21
N TYR A 128 0.13 -4.19 4.95
CA TYR A 128 -0.49 -3.13 5.74
C TYR A 128 -1.46 -2.34 4.89
N ILE A 129 -2.61 -2.03 5.45
CA ILE A 129 -3.56 -1.06 4.91
C ILE A 129 -3.51 0.17 5.80
N ILE A 130 -3.26 1.32 5.17
CA ILE A 130 -3.18 2.61 5.84
C ILE A 130 -4.29 3.50 5.28
N GLN A 131 -5.13 3.99 6.18
CA GLN A 131 -6.19 4.94 5.88
C GLN A 131 -5.88 6.27 6.56
N ALA A 132 -5.97 7.36 5.80
CA ALA A 132 -5.68 8.71 6.29
C ALA A 132 -6.97 9.43 6.73
N ALA A 133 -7.65 8.88 7.74
CA ALA A 133 -8.98 9.35 8.18
C ALA A 133 -9.03 10.84 8.59
N LYS A 134 -7.93 11.42 9.12
CA LYS A 134 -7.80 12.87 9.41
C LYS A 134 -6.38 13.39 9.19
N LYS A 135 -6.18 14.71 9.28
CA LYS A 135 -4.84 15.32 9.27
C LYS A 135 -4.00 14.74 10.41
N ASN A 136 -2.87 14.13 10.05
CA ASN A 136 -1.94 13.47 10.96
C ASN A 136 -2.53 12.30 11.77
N GLN A 137 -3.69 11.77 11.38
CA GLN A 137 -4.30 10.61 12.01
C GLN A 137 -4.43 9.49 10.98
N PHE A 138 -3.72 8.39 11.24
CA PHE A 138 -3.64 7.23 10.38
C PHE A 138 -4.24 6.03 11.09
N GLU A 139 -5.12 5.31 10.41
CA GLU A 139 -5.54 3.98 10.82
C GLU A 139 -4.72 2.96 10.05
N ILE A 140 -4.06 2.05 10.78
CA ILE A 140 -3.16 1.05 10.20
C ILE A 140 -3.68 -0.32 10.57
N ALA A 141 -4.13 -1.08 9.57
CA ALA A 141 -4.45 -2.49 9.72
C ALA A 141 -3.26 -3.33 9.24
N GLU A 142 -2.71 -4.15 10.13
CA GLU A 142 -1.65 -5.10 9.84
C GLU A 142 -2.25 -6.48 9.56
N TYR A 143 -1.93 -7.04 8.40
CA TYR A 143 -2.28 -8.40 8.03
C TYR A 143 -1.02 -9.24 7.98
N ARG A 144 -0.90 -10.12 8.98
CA ARG A 144 0.16 -11.13 9.06
C ARG A 144 -0.21 -12.35 8.20
N GLU A 145 0.80 -13.07 7.75
CA GLU A 145 0.65 -14.35 7.04
C GLU A 145 -0.22 -14.24 5.77
N VAL A 146 -0.15 -13.10 5.09
CA VAL A 146 -0.89 -12.91 3.84
C VAL A 146 -0.25 -13.70 2.71
N PHE A 147 1.05 -13.94 2.73
CA PHE A 147 1.78 -14.72 1.73
C PHE A 147 3.12 -15.19 2.28
#